data_AF-A0AAN7W5T0-F1
#
_entry.id   AF-A0AAN7W5T0-F1
#
_cell.length_a   1.000
_cell.length_b   1.000
_cell.length_c   1.000
_cell.angle_alpha   90.00
_cell.angle_beta   90.00
_cell.angle_gamma   90.00
#
_symmetry.space_group_name_H-M   'P 1'
#
loop_
_entity.id
_entity.type
_entity.pdbx_description
1 polymer ?
#
loop_
_entity_poly.entity_id
_entity_poly.type
_entity_poly.pdbx_seq_one_letter_code
_entity_poly.pdbx_strand_id
1 'polypeptide(L)'
;MFLYHLVLAGLCASIQCAPLHDHGNDLLRSLNLPIDELGATAFSLIYGAPLQGFYQLASTSGILKGEGSNALGSHYTTATASVRNVVRPNVDTIYATGIFDLSSTDLVVTVPPMEEDRFYLFGFYDPYGDLFATLGSVDASTPGRYLIGPRDACCDDYTGCITSPNPIGTLLIRVEVRNNDTDVTHVASYLSNSTLATVNPHAASHPPLTLTDFADLSNSTVLSTLQLTARLQSRATPESAAFQHKVPAILALAGIRNGSYNQPNGVNLTLAAELAKAAITAFTKAPSSYPDLGNG
;
A
#
# COMPACT_ATOMS: atom_id res chain seq x y z
N MET A 1 55.56 28.16 30.03
CA MET A 1 55.96 28.28 28.60
C MET A 1 54.79 27.76 27.78
N PHE A 2 54.19 28.66 26.99
CA PHE A 2 53.03 28.54 26.08
C PHE A 2 51.60 28.39 26.65
N LEU A 3 50.94 29.56 26.69
CA LEU A 3 49.51 29.85 26.55
C LEU A 3 48.88 29.12 25.35
N TYR A 4 47.61 28.72 25.45
CA TYR A 4 46.57 29.08 24.46
C TYR A 4 45.17 28.99 25.11
N HIS A 5 44.48 30.12 25.16
CA HIS A 5 43.03 30.22 25.33
C HIS A 5 42.33 29.66 24.07
N LEU A 6 41.18 29.02 24.21
CA LEU A 6 40.08 29.27 23.27
C LEU A 6 38.71 29.00 23.91
N VAL A 7 37.85 30.00 23.73
CA VAL A 7 36.46 30.14 24.16
C VAL A 7 35.57 29.20 23.35
N LEU A 8 34.74 28.39 24.02
CA LEU A 8 33.65 27.67 23.35
C LEU A 8 32.40 28.59 23.38
N ALA A 9 32.28 29.44 22.36
CA ALA A 9 31.09 30.23 22.10
C ALA A 9 30.05 29.35 21.40
N GLY A 10 28.81 29.43 21.89
CA GLY A 10 27.68 28.67 21.37
C GLY A 10 27.34 29.00 19.92
N LEU A 11 26.88 27.98 19.21
CA LEU A 11 26.11 28.11 18.00
C LEU A 11 24.83 27.28 18.20
N CYS A 12 23.75 27.96 18.58
CA CYS A 12 22.41 27.53 18.26
C CYS A 12 22.34 27.39 16.73
N ALA A 13 22.47 26.17 16.23
CA ALA A 13 22.05 25.87 14.87
C ALA A 13 20.52 25.90 14.87
N SER A 14 19.97 27.02 14.41
CA SER A 14 18.62 27.06 13.88
C SER A 14 18.46 25.91 12.89
N ILE A 15 17.50 25.02 13.16
CA ILE A 15 17.06 23.98 12.23
C ILE A 15 16.43 24.72 11.04
N GLN A 16 17.25 25.12 10.07
CA GLN A 16 16.77 25.51 8.76
C GLN A 16 16.51 24.23 7.99
N CYS A 17 15.24 24.01 7.61
CA CYS A 17 14.88 23.03 6.60
C CYS A 17 15.83 23.20 5.41
N ALA A 18 16.59 22.17 5.08
CA ALA A 18 17.35 22.17 3.85
C ALA A 18 16.35 22.37 2.69
N PRO A 19 16.61 23.31 1.76
CA PRO A 19 15.73 23.52 0.62
C PRO A 19 15.62 22.20 -0.17
N LEU A 20 14.41 21.88 -0.61
CA LEU A 20 14.18 20.76 -1.53
C LEU A 20 15.15 20.88 -2.71
N HIS A 21 15.93 19.82 -2.94
CA HIS A 21 16.77 19.71 -4.14
C HIS A 21 15.89 19.86 -5.41
N ASP A 22 16.47 20.33 -6.51
CA ASP A 22 15.79 20.72 -7.77
C ASP A 22 14.71 19.72 -8.23
N HIS A 23 14.98 18.43 -8.01
CA HIS A 23 14.12 17.32 -8.40
C HIS A 23 12.79 17.18 -7.64
N GLY A 24 12.73 17.56 -6.36
CA GLY A 24 11.47 17.56 -5.59
C GLY A 24 10.56 18.72 -5.99
N ASN A 25 11.17 19.85 -6.35
CA ASN A 25 10.47 21.05 -6.82
C ASN A 25 9.72 20.77 -8.13
N ASP A 26 10.31 19.99 -9.04
CA ASP A 26 9.67 19.63 -10.30
C ASP A 26 8.40 18.79 -10.12
N LEU A 27 8.36 17.90 -9.12
CA LEU A 27 7.18 17.08 -8.86
C LEU A 27 6.03 17.95 -8.33
N LEU A 28 6.30 18.87 -7.40
CA LEU A 28 5.29 19.83 -6.92
C LEU A 28 4.78 20.72 -8.07
N ARG A 29 5.69 21.24 -8.91
CA ARG A 29 5.34 22.02 -10.11
C ARG A 29 4.46 21.25 -11.08
N SER A 30 4.77 19.97 -11.34
CA SER A 30 3.97 19.13 -12.26
C SER A 30 2.53 18.93 -11.81
N LEU A 31 2.27 19.04 -10.51
CA LEU A 31 0.94 18.96 -9.91
C LEU A 31 0.32 20.35 -9.67
N ASN A 32 0.98 21.41 -10.16
CA ASN A 32 0.58 22.80 -10.00
C ASN A 32 0.43 23.20 -8.51
N LEU A 33 1.31 22.68 -7.66
CA LEU A 33 1.38 22.96 -6.23
C LEU A 33 2.51 23.96 -5.93
N PRO A 34 2.36 24.79 -4.87
CA PRO A 34 3.44 25.69 -4.44
C PRO A 34 4.65 24.90 -3.95
N ILE A 35 5.84 25.51 -4.01
CA ILE A 35 7.12 24.88 -3.66
C ILE A 35 7.49 25.29 -2.24
N ASP A 36 6.64 24.89 -1.30
CA ASP A 36 6.73 25.21 0.13
C ASP A 36 6.06 24.11 0.96
N GLU A 37 5.98 24.31 2.28
CA GLU A 37 5.35 23.38 3.22
C GLU A 37 3.86 23.16 2.92
N LEU A 38 3.15 24.17 2.38
CA LEU A 38 1.75 24.06 2.02
C LEU A 38 1.57 23.12 0.83
N GLY A 39 2.37 23.30 -0.23
CA GLY A 39 2.31 22.45 -1.41
C GLY A 39 2.84 21.04 -1.14
N ALA A 40 3.85 20.89 -0.28
CA ALA A 40 4.30 19.59 0.19
C ALA A 40 3.22 18.87 1.01
N THR A 41 2.47 19.59 1.84
CA THR A 41 1.32 19.03 2.59
C THR A 41 0.21 18.61 1.62
N ALA A 42 -0.13 19.44 0.64
CA ALA A 42 -1.10 19.10 -0.40
C ALA A 42 -0.67 17.84 -1.19
N PHE A 43 0.61 17.77 -1.59
CA PHE A 43 1.18 16.58 -2.22
C PHE A 43 1.03 15.34 -1.34
N SER A 44 1.34 15.45 -0.05
CA SER A 44 1.27 14.34 0.90
C SER A 44 -0.17 13.83 1.07
N LEU A 45 -1.18 14.69 0.93
CA LEU A 45 -2.58 14.28 0.90
C LEU A 45 -2.95 13.51 -0.36
N ILE A 46 -2.40 13.88 -1.52
CA ILE A 46 -2.60 13.13 -2.78
C ILE A 46 -1.90 11.77 -2.67
N TYR A 47 -0.60 11.79 -2.33
CA TYR A 47 0.25 10.62 -2.25
C TYR A 47 -0.26 9.60 -1.20
N GLY A 48 -0.70 10.09 -0.04
CA GLY A 48 -1.18 9.25 1.06
C GLY A 48 -2.61 8.76 0.93
N ALA A 49 -3.43 9.36 0.04
CA ALA A 49 -4.85 9.04 -0.06
C ALA A 49 -5.14 7.54 -0.30
N PRO A 50 -4.41 6.83 -1.20
CA PRO A 50 -4.68 5.41 -1.43
C PRO A 50 -4.41 4.52 -0.21
N LEU A 51 -3.50 4.92 0.69
CA LEU A 51 -3.22 4.19 1.93
C LEU A 51 -4.45 4.08 2.84
N GLN A 52 -5.43 4.98 2.72
CA GLN A 52 -6.71 4.85 3.44
C GLN A 52 -7.46 3.58 3.07
N GLY A 53 -7.35 3.13 1.81
CA GLY A 53 -7.90 1.86 1.36
C GLY A 53 -7.23 0.67 2.05
N PHE A 54 -5.89 0.69 2.12
CA PHE A 54 -5.14 -0.31 2.86
C PHE A 54 -5.48 -0.30 4.36
N TYR A 55 -5.58 0.88 4.99
CA TYR A 55 -6.04 1.01 6.39
C TYR A 55 -7.44 0.44 6.59
N GLN A 56 -8.39 0.75 5.71
CA GLN A 56 -9.75 0.24 5.79
C GLN A 56 -9.79 -1.29 5.71
N LEU A 57 -8.96 -1.88 4.86
CA LEU A 57 -8.90 -3.32 4.70
C LEU A 57 -8.17 -4.00 5.88
N ALA A 58 -6.96 -3.54 6.18
CA ALA A 58 -6.10 -4.16 7.19
C ALA A 58 -6.64 -3.98 8.61
N SER A 59 -7.12 -2.79 8.95
CA SER A 59 -7.58 -2.44 10.30
C SER A 59 -9.10 -2.47 10.42
N THR A 60 -9.83 -1.62 9.69
CA THR A 60 -11.27 -1.42 9.92
C THR A 60 -12.11 -2.64 9.58
N SER A 61 -11.72 -3.41 8.56
CA SER A 61 -12.38 -4.67 8.20
C SER A 61 -12.00 -5.84 9.12
N GLY A 62 -11.08 -5.60 10.06
CA GLY A 62 -10.70 -6.55 11.10
C GLY A 62 -9.73 -7.65 10.66
N ILE A 63 -9.17 -7.61 9.45
CA ILE A 63 -8.30 -8.69 8.96
C ILE A 63 -7.07 -8.86 9.85
N LEU A 64 -6.31 -7.78 10.12
CA LEU A 64 -5.15 -7.88 11.02
C LEU A 64 -5.54 -8.23 12.46
N LYS A 65 -6.76 -7.90 12.89
CA LYS A 65 -7.24 -8.24 14.25
C LYS A 65 -7.66 -9.71 14.37
N GLY A 66 -8.27 -10.26 13.32
CA GLY A 66 -8.76 -11.63 13.30
C GLY A 66 -7.68 -12.64 12.93
N GLU A 67 -6.97 -12.37 11.83
CA GLU A 67 -6.03 -13.31 11.21
C GLU A 67 -4.56 -12.96 11.51
N GLY A 68 -4.29 -11.68 11.77
CA GLY A 68 -2.92 -11.15 11.78
C GLY A 68 -2.37 -10.92 10.37
N SER A 69 -1.08 -10.61 10.28
CA SER A 69 -0.36 -10.58 9.01
C SER A 69 -0.01 -12.02 8.57
N ASN A 70 0.16 -12.23 7.27
CA ASN A 70 0.65 -13.46 6.66
C ASN A 70 -0.28 -14.68 6.81
N ALA A 71 -1.58 -14.42 6.95
CA ALA A 71 -2.65 -15.42 6.95
C ALA A 71 -3.80 -14.97 6.03
N LEU A 72 -4.58 -15.93 5.55
CA LEU A 72 -5.80 -15.67 4.80
C LEU A 72 -7.01 -15.65 5.73
N GLY A 73 -7.75 -14.55 5.70
CA GLY A 73 -9.11 -14.48 6.22
C GLY A 73 -10.08 -14.92 5.13
N SER A 74 -10.76 -16.04 5.35
CA SER A 74 -11.75 -16.58 4.41
C SER A 74 -13.15 -16.07 4.75
N HIS A 75 -13.76 -15.31 3.84
CA HIS A 75 -15.16 -14.91 3.93
C HIS A 75 -16.02 -15.91 3.15
N TYR A 76 -16.67 -16.84 3.85
CA TYR A 76 -17.42 -17.95 3.25
C TYR A 76 -18.87 -17.59 2.83
N THR A 77 -19.15 -16.31 2.57
CA THR A 77 -20.46 -15.86 2.11
C THR A 77 -20.33 -14.92 0.93
N THR A 78 -21.27 -15.00 -0.02
CA THR A 78 -21.34 -14.06 -1.14
C THR A 78 -21.50 -12.64 -0.60
N ALA A 79 -20.81 -11.69 -1.24
CA ALA A 79 -20.92 -10.30 -0.85
C ALA A 79 -22.35 -9.81 -1.13
N THR A 80 -23.10 -9.48 -0.08
CA THR A 80 -24.40 -8.82 -0.24
C THR A 80 -24.19 -7.33 -0.49
N ALA A 81 -25.25 -6.63 -0.92
CA ALA A 81 -25.24 -5.18 -1.10
C ALA A 81 -24.90 -4.37 0.18
N SER A 82 -24.68 -5.01 1.33
CA SER A 82 -24.21 -4.39 2.58
C SER A 82 -22.69 -4.47 2.80
N VAL A 83 -21.93 -5.24 2.02
CA VAL A 83 -20.47 -5.27 2.10
C VAL A 83 -19.90 -3.95 1.57
N ARG A 84 -19.02 -3.30 2.34
CA ARG A 84 -18.40 -1.99 2.02
C ARG A 84 -16.87 -2.01 1.96
N ASN A 85 -16.25 -3.17 2.24
CA ASN A 85 -14.80 -3.30 2.34
C ASN A 85 -14.12 -3.39 0.97
N VAL A 86 -14.89 -3.60 -0.10
CA VAL A 86 -14.47 -3.56 -1.50
C VAL A 86 -15.41 -2.62 -2.25
N VAL A 87 -14.85 -1.74 -3.08
CA VAL A 87 -15.67 -0.87 -3.95
C VAL A 87 -16.33 -1.74 -5.03
N ARG A 88 -17.67 -1.74 -5.08
CA ARG A 88 -18.51 -2.56 -5.99
C ARG A 88 -18.31 -4.08 -5.78
N PRO A 89 -18.86 -4.65 -4.69
CA PRO A 89 -18.82 -6.10 -4.48
C PRO A 89 -19.39 -6.85 -5.69
N ASN A 90 -18.65 -7.85 -6.18
CA ASN A 90 -19.09 -8.69 -7.29
C ASN A 90 -19.92 -9.86 -6.74
N VAL A 91 -21.18 -9.97 -7.18
CA VAL A 91 -22.06 -11.09 -6.80
C VAL A 91 -21.64 -12.40 -7.47
N ASP A 92 -20.82 -12.32 -8.52
CA ASP A 92 -20.35 -13.47 -9.29
C ASP A 92 -19.11 -14.13 -8.66
N THR A 93 -18.57 -13.64 -7.53
CA THR A 93 -17.37 -14.23 -6.90
C THR A 93 -17.41 -14.24 -5.37
N ILE A 94 -16.81 -15.26 -4.75
CA ILE A 94 -16.51 -15.28 -3.31
C ILE A 94 -15.04 -14.91 -3.10
N TYR A 95 -14.78 -14.24 -1.97
CA TYR A 95 -13.50 -13.60 -1.68
C TYR A 95 -12.80 -14.25 -0.48
N ALA A 96 -11.49 -14.41 -0.57
CA ALA A 96 -10.61 -14.52 0.59
C ALA A 96 -9.57 -13.40 0.53
N THR A 97 -9.20 -12.84 1.69
CA THR A 97 -8.27 -11.71 1.75
C THR A 97 -7.20 -11.95 2.81
N GLY A 98 -5.96 -11.63 2.50
CA GLY A 98 -4.86 -11.61 3.47
C GLY A 98 -4.12 -10.28 3.41
N ILE A 99 -3.62 -9.84 4.55
CA ILE A 99 -2.60 -8.79 4.61
C ILE A 99 -1.26 -9.48 4.73
N PHE A 100 -0.34 -9.18 3.81
CA PHE A 100 1.01 -9.74 3.84
C PHE A 100 2.04 -8.73 4.35
N ASP A 101 3.06 -9.26 5.00
CA ASP A 101 4.22 -8.57 5.56
C ASP A 101 5.48 -9.44 5.41
N LEU A 102 6.35 -9.00 4.51
CA LEU A 102 7.64 -9.60 4.16
C LEU A 102 8.81 -9.04 4.99
N SER A 103 8.52 -8.28 6.06
CA SER A 103 9.56 -7.59 6.83
C SER A 103 10.57 -8.54 7.47
N SER A 104 10.17 -9.76 7.83
CA SER A 104 11.02 -10.74 8.53
C SER A 104 10.89 -12.19 8.04
N THR A 105 10.09 -12.43 7.02
CA THR A 105 9.82 -13.74 6.43
C THR A 105 9.46 -13.59 4.97
N ASP A 106 9.84 -14.55 4.13
CA ASP A 106 9.17 -14.75 2.84
C ASP A 106 7.82 -15.45 3.04
N LEU A 107 6.98 -15.48 2.00
CA LEU A 107 5.69 -16.16 2.05
C LEU A 107 5.53 -17.16 0.92
N VAL A 108 4.69 -18.16 1.13
CA VAL A 108 4.22 -19.07 0.09
C VAL A 108 2.72 -18.95 -0.04
N VAL A 109 2.27 -18.70 -1.26
CA VAL A 109 0.86 -18.81 -1.63
C VAL A 109 0.64 -20.15 -2.32
N THR A 110 -0.36 -20.89 -1.87
CA THR A 110 -0.80 -22.13 -2.51
C THR A 110 -2.07 -21.85 -3.31
N VAL A 111 -1.99 -22.04 -4.62
CA VAL A 111 -3.13 -22.07 -5.53
C VAL A 111 -3.55 -23.53 -5.68
N PRO A 112 -4.73 -23.94 -5.18
CA PRO A 112 -5.18 -25.32 -5.33
C PRO A 112 -5.50 -25.63 -6.80
N PRO A 113 -5.53 -26.91 -7.20
CA PRO A 113 -6.11 -27.29 -8.49
C PRO A 113 -7.51 -26.71 -8.64
N MET A 114 -7.76 -26.03 -9.76
CA MET A 114 -9.04 -25.41 -10.09
C MET A 114 -9.70 -26.18 -11.22
N GLU A 115 -11.03 -26.20 -11.24
CA GLU A 115 -11.79 -26.70 -12.39
C GLU A 115 -11.42 -25.96 -13.67
N GLU A 116 -11.37 -26.69 -14.79
CA GLU A 116 -11.18 -26.10 -16.12
C GLU A 116 -12.28 -25.08 -16.42
N ASP A 117 -11.92 -24.01 -17.14
CA ASP A 117 -12.81 -22.91 -17.54
C ASP A 117 -13.53 -22.17 -16.39
N ARG A 118 -13.07 -22.31 -15.13
CA ARG A 118 -13.57 -21.48 -14.02
C ARG A 118 -12.72 -20.24 -13.85
N PHE A 119 -13.36 -19.08 -13.71
CA PHE A 119 -12.61 -17.87 -13.40
C PHE A 119 -12.11 -17.87 -11.95
N TYR A 120 -10.83 -17.57 -11.76
CA TYR A 120 -10.25 -17.28 -10.46
C TYR A 120 -9.03 -16.36 -10.58
N LEU A 121 -8.80 -15.58 -9.53
CA LEU A 121 -7.73 -14.59 -9.48
C LEU A 121 -7.17 -14.50 -8.06
N PHE A 122 -5.85 -14.64 -7.95
CA PHE A 122 -5.05 -14.25 -6.79
C PHE A 122 -4.34 -12.95 -7.17
N GLY A 123 -4.90 -11.82 -6.74
CA GLY A 123 -4.35 -10.49 -7.02
C GLY A 123 -3.46 -10.02 -5.87
N PHE A 124 -2.26 -9.57 -6.21
CA PHE A 124 -1.28 -9.04 -5.26
C PHE A 124 -1.21 -7.52 -5.42
N TYR A 125 -1.58 -6.82 -4.37
CA TYR A 125 -1.65 -5.37 -4.34
C TYR A 125 -0.63 -4.80 -3.37
N ASP A 126 0.04 -3.74 -3.78
CA ASP A 126 0.86 -2.94 -2.87
C ASP A 126 -0.03 -2.13 -1.90
N PRO A 127 0.54 -1.36 -0.96
CA PRO A 127 -0.24 -0.55 -0.02
C PRO A 127 -1.01 0.60 -0.67
N TYR A 128 -0.60 1.01 -1.87
CA TYR A 128 -1.27 2.04 -2.66
C TYR A 128 -2.43 1.48 -3.50
N GLY A 129 -2.58 0.16 -3.56
CA GLY A 129 -3.63 -0.52 -4.30
C GLY A 129 -3.26 -0.83 -5.75
N ASP A 130 -1.97 -0.74 -6.10
CA ASP A 130 -1.47 -1.12 -7.43
C ASP A 130 -1.35 -2.65 -7.50
N LEU A 131 -1.99 -3.24 -8.53
CA LEU A 131 -1.95 -4.67 -8.81
C LEU A 131 -0.65 -5.01 -9.53
N PHE A 132 0.35 -5.50 -8.80
CA PHE A 132 1.69 -5.75 -9.35
C PHE A 132 1.91 -7.20 -9.80
N ALA A 133 1.07 -8.14 -9.34
CA ALA A 133 1.10 -9.52 -9.80
C ALA A 133 -0.28 -10.16 -9.71
N THR A 134 -0.49 -11.16 -10.55
CA THR A 134 -1.71 -11.95 -10.62
C THR A 134 -1.36 -13.42 -10.84
N LEU A 135 -2.14 -14.31 -10.23
CA LEU A 135 -2.16 -15.73 -10.57
C LEU A 135 -3.60 -16.14 -10.86
N GLY A 136 -3.79 -16.97 -11.87
CA GLY A 136 -5.05 -17.67 -12.09
C GLY A 136 -5.48 -17.70 -13.54
N SER A 137 -6.80 -17.67 -13.78
CA SER A 137 -7.36 -17.91 -15.10
C SER A 137 -7.01 -16.82 -16.12
N VAL A 138 -6.77 -15.59 -15.67
CA VAL A 138 -6.41 -14.46 -16.54
C VAL A 138 -5.02 -14.65 -17.16
N ASP A 139 -4.05 -15.12 -16.38
CA ASP A 139 -2.66 -15.33 -16.82
C ASP A 139 -2.36 -16.79 -17.20
N ALA A 140 -3.38 -17.65 -17.22
CA ALA A 140 -3.24 -19.10 -17.38
C ALA A 140 -2.17 -19.71 -16.45
N SER A 141 -2.09 -19.23 -15.20
CA SER A 141 -1.09 -19.69 -14.23
C SER A 141 -1.34 -21.15 -13.84
N THR A 142 -0.26 -21.91 -13.66
CA THR A 142 -0.35 -23.29 -13.20
C THR A 142 -0.70 -23.33 -11.71
N PRO A 143 -1.70 -24.10 -11.24
CA PRO A 143 -1.91 -24.31 -9.82
C PRO A 143 -0.66 -24.87 -9.13
N GLY A 144 -0.40 -24.44 -7.89
CA GLY A 144 0.79 -24.85 -7.17
C GLY A 144 1.25 -23.83 -6.13
N ARG A 145 2.53 -23.91 -5.77
CA ARG A 145 3.13 -23.11 -4.69
C ARG A 145 3.95 -21.99 -5.27
N TYR A 146 3.63 -20.76 -4.91
CA TYR A 146 4.33 -19.57 -5.37
C TYR A 146 5.02 -18.87 -4.20
N LEU A 147 6.32 -18.63 -4.33
CA LEU A 147 7.07 -17.86 -3.35
C LEU A 147 6.80 -16.36 -3.54
N ILE A 148 6.55 -15.64 -2.45
CA ILE A 148 6.57 -14.19 -2.41
C ILE A 148 7.80 -13.79 -1.60
N GLY A 149 8.76 -13.15 -2.26
CA GLY A 149 10.04 -12.88 -1.65
C GLY A 149 11.06 -12.32 -2.66
N PRO A 150 12.32 -12.16 -2.24
CA PRO A 150 13.38 -11.72 -3.14
C PRO A 150 13.59 -12.76 -4.24
N ARG A 151 13.91 -12.28 -5.45
CA ARG A 151 14.12 -13.15 -6.62
C ARG A 151 15.17 -14.23 -6.38
N ASP A 152 16.20 -13.93 -5.59
CA ASP A 152 17.31 -14.84 -5.29
C ASP A 152 16.91 -16.00 -4.37
N ALA A 153 15.76 -15.91 -3.68
CA ALA A 153 15.21 -17.00 -2.88
C ALA A 153 14.38 -17.98 -3.72
N CYS A 154 14.15 -17.69 -5.00
CA CYS A 154 13.39 -18.55 -5.89
C CYS A 154 14.15 -19.85 -6.23
N CYS A 155 13.50 -21.00 -6.05
CA CYS A 155 14.07 -22.32 -6.34
C CYS A 155 13.03 -23.27 -6.94
N ASP A 156 13.49 -24.45 -7.38
CA ASP A 156 12.68 -25.46 -8.09
C ASP A 156 11.54 -26.08 -7.24
N ASP A 157 11.52 -25.83 -5.92
CA ASP A 157 10.43 -26.27 -5.04
C ASP A 157 9.13 -25.47 -5.23
N TYR A 158 9.19 -24.35 -5.97
CA TYR A 158 8.07 -23.47 -6.26
C TYR A 158 7.69 -23.52 -7.74
N THR A 159 6.38 -23.43 -8.01
CA THR A 159 5.83 -23.27 -9.35
C THR A 159 6.24 -21.96 -9.99
N GLY A 160 6.45 -20.93 -9.18
CA GLY A 160 6.94 -19.63 -9.60
C GLY A 160 7.18 -18.71 -8.41
N CYS A 161 7.70 -17.52 -8.68
CA CYS A 161 8.04 -16.56 -7.63
C CYS A 161 7.55 -15.16 -8.01
N ILE A 162 7.12 -14.42 -7.00
CA ILE A 162 6.57 -13.07 -7.09
C ILE A 162 7.46 -12.16 -6.23
N THR A 163 7.99 -11.11 -6.83
CA THR A 163 8.72 -10.07 -6.10
C THR A 163 7.76 -8.91 -5.84
N SER A 164 7.51 -8.60 -4.58
CA SER A 164 6.67 -7.45 -4.21
C SER A 164 7.48 -6.16 -4.22
N PRO A 165 6.94 -5.04 -4.74
CA PRO A 165 7.60 -3.74 -4.72
C PRO A 165 7.73 -3.15 -3.31
N ASN A 166 6.87 -3.58 -2.38
CA ASN A 166 6.87 -3.15 -0.98
C ASN A 166 6.84 -4.36 -0.03
N PRO A 167 7.36 -4.22 1.20
CA PRO A 167 7.33 -5.31 2.16
C PRO A 167 5.92 -5.65 2.66
N ILE A 168 4.96 -4.73 2.56
CA ILE A 168 3.58 -4.99 3.00
C ILE A 168 2.61 -4.82 1.83
N GLY A 169 1.46 -5.47 1.92
CA GLY A 169 0.42 -5.33 0.90
C GLY A 169 -0.76 -6.27 1.16
N THR A 170 -1.58 -6.45 0.11
CA THR A 170 -2.81 -7.24 0.18
C THR A 170 -2.77 -8.37 -0.84
N LEU A 171 -3.16 -9.57 -0.40
CA LEU A 171 -3.56 -10.65 -1.28
C LEU A 171 -5.09 -10.72 -1.30
N LEU A 172 -5.68 -10.60 -2.49
CA LEU A 172 -7.10 -10.75 -2.70
C LEU A 172 -7.37 -11.93 -3.65
N ILE A 173 -8.06 -12.94 -3.15
CA ILE A 173 -8.48 -14.11 -3.91
C ILE A 173 -9.94 -13.93 -4.28
N ARG A 174 -10.27 -14.18 -5.55
CA ARG A 174 -11.65 -14.17 -6.06
C ARG A 174 -11.87 -15.42 -6.90
N VAL A 175 -12.96 -16.13 -6.67
CA VAL A 175 -13.33 -17.31 -7.44
C VAL A 175 -14.77 -17.18 -7.88
N GLU A 176 -15.04 -17.45 -9.16
CA GLU A 176 -16.36 -17.40 -9.78
C GLU A 176 -17.34 -18.37 -9.12
N VAL A 177 -18.55 -17.87 -8.83
CA VAL A 177 -19.72 -18.65 -8.46
C VAL A 177 -20.60 -18.83 -9.68
N ARG A 178 -20.74 -20.06 -10.15
CA ARG A 178 -21.67 -20.45 -11.21
C ARG A 178 -23.07 -20.59 -10.63
N ASN A 179 -24.07 -20.27 -11.44
CA ASN A 179 -25.48 -20.33 -11.03
C ASN A 179 -26.02 -21.77 -10.99
N ASN A 180 -25.56 -22.55 -10.02
CA ASN A 180 -26.12 -23.83 -9.61
C ASN A 180 -26.07 -23.85 -8.07
N ASP A 181 -27.16 -24.26 -7.40
CA ASP A 181 -27.36 -24.07 -5.95
C ASP A 181 -26.25 -24.65 -5.04
N THR A 182 -25.35 -25.46 -5.58
CA THR A 182 -24.23 -26.10 -4.87
C THR A 182 -22.89 -25.38 -5.01
N ASP A 183 -22.76 -24.44 -5.95
CA ASP A 183 -21.45 -23.91 -6.35
C ASP A 183 -20.76 -23.09 -5.26
N VAL A 184 -21.53 -22.47 -4.37
CA VAL A 184 -20.99 -21.73 -3.21
C VAL A 184 -20.14 -22.62 -2.31
N THR A 185 -20.56 -23.87 -2.05
CA THR A 185 -19.78 -24.82 -1.25
C THR A 185 -18.53 -25.28 -1.99
N HIS A 186 -18.61 -25.40 -3.32
CA HIS A 186 -17.47 -25.74 -4.16
C HIS A 186 -16.43 -24.61 -4.17
N VAL A 187 -16.87 -23.36 -4.30
CA VAL A 187 -15.99 -22.19 -4.20
C VAL A 187 -15.35 -22.08 -2.81
N ALA A 188 -16.12 -22.34 -1.76
CA ALA A 188 -15.60 -22.34 -0.39
C ALA A 188 -14.47 -23.38 -0.21
N SER A 189 -14.52 -24.53 -0.88
CA SER A 189 -13.46 -25.55 -0.79
C SER A 189 -12.16 -25.10 -1.49
N TYR A 190 -12.24 -24.39 -2.61
CA TYR A 190 -11.07 -23.77 -3.23
C TYR A 190 -10.42 -22.74 -2.30
N LEU A 191 -11.24 -21.88 -1.68
CA LEU A 191 -10.72 -20.87 -0.74
C LEU A 191 -10.12 -21.50 0.52
N SER A 192 -10.73 -22.56 1.07
CA SER A 192 -10.17 -23.27 2.23
C SER A 192 -8.88 -24.03 1.92
N ASN A 193 -8.69 -24.46 0.67
CA ASN A 193 -7.47 -25.12 0.21
C ASN A 193 -6.40 -24.14 -0.28
N SER A 194 -6.72 -22.85 -0.34
CA SER A 194 -5.76 -21.78 -0.60
C SER A 194 -5.07 -21.39 0.70
N THR A 195 -3.76 -21.17 0.66
CA THR A 195 -2.99 -20.82 1.87
C THR A 195 -2.07 -19.64 1.61
N LEU A 196 -1.85 -18.82 2.63
CA LEU A 196 -0.72 -17.90 2.74
C LEU A 196 0.06 -18.32 3.99
N ALA A 197 1.33 -18.68 3.83
CA ALA A 197 2.15 -19.21 4.92
C ALA A 197 3.54 -18.61 4.93
N THR A 198 4.14 -18.45 6.11
CA THR A 198 5.51 -17.94 6.27
C THR A 198 6.55 -19.00 5.97
N VAL A 199 7.63 -18.59 5.31
CA VAL A 199 8.84 -19.39 5.05
C VAL A 199 10.08 -18.50 5.18
N ASN A 200 11.27 -19.10 5.13
CA ASN A 200 12.56 -18.39 5.08
C ASN A 200 12.66 -17.20 6.06
N PRO A 201 12.56 -17.43 7.39
CA PRO A 201 12.71 -16.35 8.35
C PRO A 201 14.07 -15.69 8.23
N HIS A 202 14.10 -14.36 8.28
CA HIS A 202 15.30 -13.56 8.13
C HIS A 202 15.32 -12.37 9.08
N ALA A 203 16.47 -11.69 9.17
CA ALA A 203 16.57 -10.45 9.94
C ALA A 203 15.57 -9.41 9.43
N ALA A 204 14.91 -8.71 10.34
CA ALA A 204 13.88 -7.75 9.98
C ALA A 204 14.47 -6.61 9.13
N SER A 205 14.01 -6.49 7.88
CA SER A 205 14.40 -5.41 6.96
C SER A 205 13.62 -4.12 7.28
N HIS A 206 12.43 -4.27 7.85
CA HIS A 206 11.53 -3.19 8.25
C HIS A 206 10.85 -3.56 9.59
N PRO A 207 10.27 -2.59 10.31
CA PRO A 207 9.41 -2.89 11.45
C PRO A 207 8.19 -3.72 11.00
N PRO A 208 7.87 -4.86 11.67
CA PRO A 208 6.69 -5.65 11.35
C PRO A 208 5.40 -4.83 11.38
N LEU A 209 4.47 -5.14 10.48
CA LEU A 209 3.13 -4.56 10.45
C LEU A 209 2.30 -5.06 11.62
N THR A 210 1.72 -4.12 12.37
CA THR A 210 0.92 -4.42 13.54
C THR A 210 -0.28 -3.48 13.66
N LEU A 211 -1.24 -3.83 14.51
CA LEU A 211 -2.41 -2.96 14.77
C LEU A 211 -2.02 -1.57 15.31
N THR A 212 -0.85 -1.42 15.95
CA THR A 212 -0.41 -0.12 16.49
C THR A 212 -0.10 0.90 15.39
N ASP A 213 0.23 0.43 14.18
CA ASP A 213 0.39 1.29 13.01
C ASP A 213 -0.90 2.07 12.69
N PHE A 214 -2.05 1.54 13.10
CA PHE A 214 -3.37 2.09 12.80
C PHE A 214 -4.09 2.66 14.04
N ALA A 215 -3.47 2.60 15.22
CA ALA A 215 -4.06 3.07 16.46
C ALA A 215 -4.12 4.61 16.54
N ASP A 216 -5.14 5.15 17.22
CA ASP A 216 -5.22 6.58 17.56
C ASP A 216 -5.08 7.55 16.37
N LEU A 217 -5.51 7.13 15.18
CA LEU A 217 -5.60 8.03 14.03
C LEU A 217 -6.71 9.07 14.28
N SER A 218 -6.48 10.29 13.81
CA SER A 218 -7.45 11.39 13.90
C SER A 218 -8.75 11.06 13.16
N ASN A 219 -9.89 11.54 13.67
CA ASN A 219 -11.19 11.42 12.98
C ASN A 219 -11.28 12.33 11.72
N SER A 220 -10.40 13.32 11.58
CA SER A 220 -10.27 14.10 10.34
C SER A 220 -9.52 13.30 9.29
N THR A 221 -10.14 13.07 8.13
CA THR A 221 -9.53 12.38 6.97
C THR A 221 -8.20 13.00 6.53
N VAL A 222 -8.09 14.34 6.62
CA VAL A 222 -6.86 15.05 6.24
C VAL A 222 -5.72 14.68 7.19
N LEU A 223 -5.97 14.77 8.51
CA LEU A 223 -4.97 14.44 9.52
C LEU A 223 -4.66 12.95 9.56
N SER A 224 -5.67 12.08 9.45
CA SER A 224 -5.44 10.63 9.44
C SER A 224 -4.61 10.19 8.24
N THR A 225 -4.79 10.83 7.08
CA THR A 225 -3.98 10.55 5.88
C THR A 225 -2.52 10.91 6.10
N LEU A 226 -2.24 12.08 6.68
CA LEU A 226 -0.86 12.50 6.96
C LEU A 226 -0.21 11.62 8.05
N GLN A 227 -0.94 11.28 9.10
CA GLN A 227 -0.48 10.37 10.16
C GLN A 227 -0.21 8.96 9.62
N LEU A 228 -1.13 8.42 8.83
CA LEU A 228 -0.98 7.09 8.23
C LEU A 228 0.20 7.05 7.26
N THR A 229 0.33 8.06 6.41
CA THR A 229 1.48 8.20 5.50
C THR A 229 2.79 8.21 6.27
N ALA A 230 2.85 8.91 7.40
CA ALA A 230 4.03 8.93 8.24
C ALA A 230 4.39 7.55 8.80
N ARG A 231 3.42 6.82 9.34
CA ARG A 231 3.62 5.50 9.97
C ARG A 231 3.99 4.40 8.99
N LEU A 232 3.45 4.48 7.77
CA LEU A 232 3.74 3.50 6.72
C LEU A 232 4.90 3.90 5.81
N GLN A 233 5.47 5.10 5.96
CA GLN A 233 6.50 5.65 5.06
C GLN A 233 7.66 4.71 4.75
N SER A 234 8.17 3.97 5.75
CA SER A 234 9.28 3.04 5.56
C SER A 234 8.90 1.76 4.81
N ARG A 235 7.61 1.41 4.77
CA ARG A 235 7.06 0.18 4.18
C ARG A 235 6.24 0.43 2.92
N ALA A 236 5.89 1.67 2.62
CA ALA A 236 5.14 2.13 1.46
C ALA A 236 5.98 3.16 0.70
N THR A 237 7.16 2.74 0.24
CA THR A 237 8.05 3.57 -0.56
C THR A 237 7.60 3.58 -2.02
N PRO A 238 7.89 4.65 -2.79
CA PRO A 238 7.62 4.65 -4.23
C PRO A 238 8.32 3.48 -4.92
N GLU A 239 7.62 2.76 -5.79
CA GLU A 239 8.20 1.67 -6.57
C GLU A 239 9.30 2.19 -7.51
N SER A 240 9.03 3.29 -8.22
CA SER A 240 9.99 3.80 -9.20
C SER A 240 11.18 4.51 -8.55
N ALA A 241 12.38 4.15 -9.00
CA ALA A 241 13.63 4.81 -8.58
C ALA A 241 13.61 6.34 -8.79
N ALA A 242 12.90 6.80 -9.83
CA ALA A 242 12.75 8.23 -10.13
C ALA A 242 12.05 9.03 -9.00
N PHE A 243 11.18 8.37 -8.22
CA PHE A 243 10.45 9.00 -7.11
C PHE A 243 11.01 8.67 -5.73
N GLN A 244 11.78 7.59 -5.59
CA GLN A 244 12.39 7.17 -4.33
C GLN A 244 13.27 8.25 -3.67
N HIS A 245 13.93 9.10 -4.46
CA HIS A 245 14.73 10.22 -3.93
C HIS A 245 13.96 11.54 -3.77
N LYS A 246 12.80 11.68 -4.44
CA LYS A 246 12.02 12.93 -4.47
C LYS A 246 10.96 12.96 -3.35
N VAL A 247 10.20 11.87 -3.23
CA VAL A 247 9.05 11.79 -2.32
C VAL A 247 9.46 11.95 -0.86
N PRO A 248 10.51 11.28 -0.34
CA PRO A 248 10.90 11.45 1.07
C PRO A 248 11.24 12.90 1.44
N ALA A 249 11.85 13.66 0.52
CA ALA A 249 12.17 15.06 0.75
C ALA A 249 10.90 15.93 0.82
N ILE A 250 9.92 15.68 -0.05
CA ILE A 250 8.63 16.39 -0.02
C ILE A 250 7.85 16.04 1.25
N LEU A 251 7.75 14.75 1.61
CA LEU A 251 7.12 14.32 2.86
C LEU A 251 7.79 14.98 4.07
N ALA A 252 9.13 15.04 4.07
CA ALA A 252 9.90 15.70 5.11
C ALA A 252 9.62 17.21 5.18
N LEU A 253 9.36 17.90 4.07
CA LEU A 253 8.94 19.31 4.05
C LEU A 253 7.51 19.49 4.57
N ALA A 254 6.63 18.52 4.32
CA ALA A 254 5.28 18.47 4.88
C ALA A 254 5.25 18.12 6.39
N GLY A 255 6.40 17.89 7.02
CA GLY A 255 6.48 17.53 8.44
C GLY A 255 6.28 16.04 8.75
N ILE A 256 6.36 15.17 7.73
CA ILE A 256 6.34 13.71 7.88
C ILE A 256 7.76 13.18 8.00
N ARG A 257 8.15 12.71 9.19
CA ARG A 257 9.47 12.12 9.47
C ARG A 257 9.38 11.06 10.56
N ASN A 258 10.19 10.02 10.45
CA ASN A 258 10.39 9.01 11.50
C ASN A 258 9.08 8.44 12.07
N GLY A 259 8.13 8.07 11.19
CA GLY A 259 6.86 7.48 11.64
C GLY A 259 5.82 8.48 12.15
N SER A 260 6.14 9.79 12.19
CA SER A 260 5.28 10.82 12.79
C SER A 260 5.00 11.97 11.84
N TYR A 261 3.81 12.56 11.98
CA TYR A 261 3.43 13.79 11.31
C TYR A 261 3.37 14.94 12.32
N ASN A 262 4.09 16.01 12.03
CA ASN A 262 4.03 17.28 12.76
C ASN A 262 3.68 18.38 11.78
N GLN A 263 2.52 19.01 11.94
CA GLN A 263 2.07 20.08 11.05
C GLN A 263 3.09 21.23 11.02
N PRO A 264 3.60 21.63 9.85
CA PRO A 264 4.51 22.76 9.76
C PRO A 264 3.84 24.07 10.18
N ASN A 265 4.63 24.97 10.78
CA ASN A 265 4.13 26.25 11.28
C ASN A 265 3.47 27.07 10.16
N GLY A 266 2.25 27.55 10.40
CA GLY A 266 1.53 28.40 9.44
C GLY A 266 0.84 27.67 8.29
N VAL A 267 1.02 26.35 8.14
CA VAL A 267 0.30 25.57 7.13
C VAL A 267 -1.18 25.46 7.51
N ASN A 268 -2.08 25.86 6.61
CA ASN A 268 -3.51 25.67 6.74
C ASN A 268 -3.95 24.37 6.04
N LEU A 269 -4.38 23.37 6.82
CA LEU A 269 -4.76 22.06 6.30
C LEU A 269 -6.00 22.07 5.40
N THR A 270 -6.93 23.02 5.61
CA THR A 270 -8.08 23.19 4.73
C THR A 270 -7.61 23.64 3.35
N LEU A 271 -6.72 24.64 3.30
CA LEU A 271 -6.16 25.12 2.04
C LEU A 271 -5.31 24.03 1.34
N ALA A 272 -4.53 23.26 2.10
CA ALA A 272 -3.77 22.13 1.55
C ALA A 272 -4.69 21.09 0.91
N ALA A 273 -5.82 20.76 1.55
CA ALA A 273 -6.81 19.83 1.02
C ALA A 273 -7.52 20.38 -0.24
N GLU A 274 -7.80 21.68 -0.29
CA GLU A 274 -8.34 22.34 -1.47
C GLU A 274 -7.36 22.29 -2.66
N LEU A 275 -6.07 22.56 -2.41
CA LEU A 275 -5.02 22.44 -3.43
C LEU A 275 -4.87 21.00 -3.93
N ALA A 276 -4.86 20.02 -3.02
CA ALA A 276 -4.82 18.60 -3.39
C ALA A 276 -5.99 18.21 -4.29
N LYS A 277 -7.21 18.62 -3.91
CA LYS A 277 -8.42 18.39 -4.70
C LYS A 277 -8.36 19.07 -6.07
N ALA A 278 -7.84 20.30 -6.14
CA ALA A 278 -7.67 21.02 -7.39
C ALA A 278 -6.68 20.30 -8.33
N ALA A 279 -5.55 19.83 -7.81
CA ALA A 279 -4.57 19.06 -8.57
C ALA A 279 -5.16 17.74 -9.12
N ILE A 280 -5.87 16.97 -8.30
CA ILE A 280 -6.57 15.74 -8.73
C ILE A 280 -7.60 16.05 -9.82
N THR A 281 -8.38 17.13 -9.66
CA THR A 281 -9.40 17.53 -10.64
C THR A 281 -8.77 17.97 -11.96
N ALA A 282 -7.62 18.64 -11.92
CA ALA A 282 -6.89 19.02 -13.12
C ALA A 282 -6.37 17.78 -13.86
N PHE A 283 -5.86 16.79 -13.13
CA PHE A 283 -5.42 15.52 -13.69
C PHE A 283 -6.56 14.78 -14.39
N THR A 284 -7.72 14.61 -13.75
CA THR A 284 -8.85 13.86 -14.35
C THR A 284 -9.47 14.56 -15.56
N LYS A 285 -9.33 15.88 -15.69
CA LYS A 285 -9.81 16.63 -16.86
C LYS A 285 -8.82 16.66 -18.03
N ALA A 286 -7.58 16.21 -17.84
CA ALA A 286 -6.60 16.17 -18.91
C ALA A 286 -6.96 15.07 -19.93
N PRO A 287 -6.97 15.35 -21.25
CA PRO A 287 -7.36 14.38 -22.28
C PRO A 287 -6.54 13.08 -22.28
N SER A 288 -5.31 13.11 -21.77
CA SER A 288 -4.42 11.95 -21.68
C SER A 288 -4.72 11.02 -20.49
N SER A 289 -5.54 11.44 -19.53
CA SER A 289 -5.78 10.70 -18.28
C SER A 289 -6.81 9.58 -18.41
N TYR A 290 -7.61 9.59 -19.47
CA TYR A 290 -8.50 8.52 -19.86
C TYR A 290 -8.17 8.11 -21.30
N PRO A 291 -7.14 7.26 -21.51
CA PRO A 291 -6.94 6.69 -22.84
C PRO A 291 -8.22 5.95 -23.23
N ASP A 292 -8.71 6.22 -24.44
CA ASP A 292 -9.77 5.41 -25.02
C ASP A 292 -9.27 3.97 -25.14
N LEU A 293 -9.85 3.09 -24.33
CA LEU A 293 -9.48 1.67 -24.30
C LEU A 293 -10.15 0.88 -25.44
N GLY A 294 -10.92 1.53 -26.32
CA GLY A 294 -11.51 0.92 -27.51
C GLY A 294 -12.62 -0.09 -27.24
N ASN A 295 -13.13 -0.14 -26.01
CA ASN A 295 -14.11 -1.13 -25.54
C ASN A 295 -15.51 -0.51 -25.29
N GLY A 296 -15.86 0.52 -26.07
CA GLY A 296 -17.17 1.18 -26.02
C GLY A 296 -18.21 0.52 -26.92
#